data_AF-A0A536W1T7-F1
#
_entry.id   AF-A0A536W1T7-F1
#
_cell.length_a   1.000
_cell.length_b   1.000
_cell.length_c   1.000
_cell.angle_alpha   90.00
_cell.angle_beta   90.00
_cell.angle_gamma   90.00
#
_symmetry.space_group_name_H-M   'P 1'
#
loop_
_entity.id
_entity.type
_entity.pdbx_description
1 polymer ?
#
loop_
_entity_poly.entity_id
_entity_poly.type
_entity_poly.pdbx_seq_one_letter_code
_entity_poly.pdbx_strand_id
1 'polypeptide(L)'
;MPFFAYTGRNARGELVRGVLENSDSGAVADQLLTTGVSPIDISPASGPKALAGEGWLRRLSTERVTLEDMLLFSRQMYTLLKAGVPILKSLAALQESATRVGFANMLQDVRASLDSGRDLSSSMRRHPKVFGPFYISMVRVGELTG
;
A
#
# COMPACT_ATOMS: atom_id res chain seq x y z
N MET A 1 14.21 3.61 29.72
CA MET A 1 12.84 3.82 30.24
C MET A 1 11.93 2.80 29.56
N PRO A 2 10.69 2.54 30.05
CA PRO A 2 9.79 1.61 29.37
C PRO A 2 9.29 2.18 28.03
N PHE A 3 9.01 1.29 27.08
CA PHE A 3 8.36 1.65 25.83
C PHE A 3 6.85 1.47 25.95
N PHE A 4 6.08 2.29 25.23
CA PHE A 4 4.63 2.21 25.15
C PHE A 4 4.20 2.27 23.69
N ALA A 5 3.37 1.33 23.27
CA ALA A 5 2.68 1.41 22.00
C ALA A 5 1.44 2.29 22.18
N TYR A 6 1.18 3.16 21.20
CA TYR A 6 0.00 4.01 21.24
C TYR A 6 -0.76 3.97 19.91
N THR A 7 -2.08 4.14 20.01
CA THR A 7 -2.95 4.51 18.90
C THR A 7 -3.62 5.83 19.25
N GLY A 8 -3.60 6.79 18.35
CA GLY A 8 -4.27 8.08 18.51
C GLY A 8 -4.81 8.61 17.20
N ARG A 9 -5.51 9.73 17.26
CA ARG A 9 -6.11 10.41 16.10
C ARG A 9 -5.57 11.82 15.99
N ASN A 10 -5.04 12.18 14.83
CA ASN A 10 -4.56 13.55 14.59
C ASN A 10 -5.72 14.51 14.25
N ALA A 11 -5.42 15.80 14.14
CA ALA A 11 -6.42 16.83 13.79
C ALA A 11 -7.15 16.61 12.45
N ARG A 12 -6.60 15.80 11.54
CA ARG A 12 -7.23 15.43 10.26
C ARG A 12 -8.16 14.21 10.36
N GLY A 13 -8.29 13.62 11.56
CA GLY A 13 -9.07 12.41 11.77
C GLY A 13 -8.34 11.12 11.41
N GLU A 14 -7.06 11.20 11.01
CA GLU A 14 -6.27 10.05 10.63
C GLU A 14 -5.80 9.30 11.88
N LEU A 15 -5.82 7.96 11.81
CA LEU A 15 -5.29 7.10 12.87
C LEU A 15 -3.77 7.06 12.78
N VAL A 16 -3.10 7.44 13.87
CA VAL A 16 -1.65 7.44 14.02
C VAL A 16 -1.27 6.41 15.07
N ARG A 17 -0.31 5.56 14.74
CA ARG A 17 0.23 4.54 15.65
C ARG A 17 1.73 4.65 15.75
N GLY A 18 2.26 4.50 16.96
CA GLY A 18 3.70 4.63 17.22
C GLY A 18 4.12 3.88 18.48
N VAL A 19 5.44 3.78 18.68
CA VAL A 19 6.01 3.41 19.99
C VAL A 19 6.75 4.64 20.50
N LEU A 20 6.50 5.02 21.75
CA LEU A 20 7.23 6.06 22.45
C LEU A 20 7.94 5.48 23.66
N GLU A 21 9.10 6.03 23.98
CA GLU A 21 9.80 5.77 25.23
C GLU A 21 9.46 6.88 26.21
N ASN A 22 8.90 6.54 27.37
CA ASN A 22 8.56 7.54 28.39
C ASN A 22 8.50 6.90 29.80
N SER A 23 8.27 7.70 30.83
CA SER A 23 8.20 7.23 32.23
C SER A 23 6.99 6.31 32.49
N ASP A 24 5.83 6.68 31.96
CA ASP A 24 4.55 6.02 32.18
C ASP A 24 3.54 6.36 31.06
N SER A 25 2.37 5.71 31.08
CA SER A 25 1.32 5.91 30.08
C SER A 25 0.69 7.31 30.10
N GLY A 26 0.70 8.00 31.25
CA GLY A 26 0.21 9.38 31.37
C GLY A 26 1.13 10.36 30.67
N ALA A 27 2.44 10.22 30.89
CA ALA A 27 3.46 11.01 30.21
C ALA A 27 3.44 10.83 28.68
N VAL A 28 3.10 9.61 28.20
CA VAL A 28 2.86 9.35 26.77
C VAL A 28 1.61 10.10 26.27
N ALA A 29 0.51 10.09 27.03
CA ALA A 29 -0.69 10.82 26.67
C ALA A 29 -0.45 12.33 26.55
N ASP A 30 0.28 12.92 27.49
CA ASP A 30 0.62 14.34 27.49
C ASP A 30 1.49 14.73 26.28
N GLN A 31 2.46 13.88 25.93
CA GLN A 31 3.30 14.07 24.76
C GLN A 31 2.50 13.96 23.45
N LEU A 32 1.56 13.02 23.36
CA LEU A 32 0.68 12.87 22.19
C LEU A 32 -0.24 14.07 22.01
N LEU A 33 -0.84 14.55 23.10
CA LEU A 33 -1.67 15.76 23.08
C LEU A 33 -0.87 16.99 22.65
N THR A 34 0.35 17.15 23.15
CA THR A 34 1.27 18.25 22.78
C THR A 34 1.64 18.20 21.29
N THR A 35 1.73 17.01 20.71
CA THR A 35 2.02 16.82 19.27
C THR A 35 0.78 16.85 18.38
N GLY A 36 -0.40 17.16 18.94
CA GLY A 36 -1.65 17.27 18.19
C GLY A 36 -2.30 15.93 17.84
N VAL A 37 -1.98 14.88 18.61
CA VAL A 37 -2.56 13.53 18.48
C VAL A 37 -3.38 13.23 19.73
N SER A 38 -4.70 13.06 19.57
CA SER A 38 -5.57 12.63 20.67
C SER A 38 -5.40 11.12 20.91
N PRO A 39 -4.96 10.67 22.10
CA PRO A 39 -4.76 9.26 22.41
C PRO A 39 -6.09 8.49 22.47
N ILE A 40 -6.11 7.29 21.90
CA ILE A 40 -7.24 6.35 21.90
C ILE A 40 -6.91 5.11 22.73
N ASP A 41 -5.68 4.61 22.60
CA ASP A 41 -5.18 3.46 23.36
C ASP A 41 -3.68 3.62 23.62
N ILE A 42 -3.24 3.27 24.83
CA ILE A 42 -1.84 3.31 25.25
C ILE A 42 -1.56 2.04 26.04
N SER A 43 -0.64 1.21 25.56
CA SER A 43 -0.28 -0.07 26.17
C SER A 43 1.23 -0.23 26.34
N PRO A 44 1.70 -0.93 27.40
CA PRO A 44 3.12 -1.21 27.58
C PRO A 44 3.68 -2.05 26.42
N ALA A 45 4.85 -1.66 25.92
CA ALA A 45 5.55 -2.32 24.84
C ALA A 45 6.95 -2.78 25.28
N SER A 46 7.37 -3.98 24.89
CA SER A 46 8.70 -4.51 25.22
C SER A 46 9.83 -3.98 24.31
N GLY A 47 9.59 -2.91 23.54
CA GLY A 47 10.60 -2.27 22.70
C GLY A 47 10.04 -1.56 21.45
N PRO A 48 10.89 -0.84 20.69
CA PRO A 48 10.51 -0.10 19.47
C PRO A 48 10.02 -1.03 18.34
N LYS A 49 10.27 -2.33 18.44
CA LYS A 49 9.75 -3.35 17.52
C LYS A 49 8.35 -3.87 17.87
N ALA A 50 7.70 -3.41 18.93
CA ALA A 50 6.36 -3.89 19.31
C ALA A 50 5.30 -3.63 18.23
N LEU A 51 5.43 -2.53 17.48
CA LEU A 51 4.60 -2.25 16.29
C LEU A 51 4.93 -3.10 15.06
N ALA A 52 6.04 -3.85 15.06
CA ALA A 52 6.27 -4.89 14.05
C ALA A 52 5.19 -6.01 14.14
N GLY A 53 4.49 -6.07 15.29
CA GLY A 53 3.22 -6.78 15.52
C GLY A 53 2.13 -6.48 14.49
N GLU A 54 1.85 -5.21 14.25
CA GLU A 54 0.86 -4.80 13.24
C GLU A 54 1.41 -4.93 11.81
N GLY A 55 2.74 -4.84 11.64
CA GLY A 55 3.41 -5.09 10.38
C GLY A 55 3.30 -6.54 9.90
N TRP A 56 3.37 -7.54 10.79
CA TRP A 56 3.18 -8.94 10.41
C TRP A 56 1.72 -9.28 10.16
N LEU A 57 0.77 -8.76 10.96
CA LEU A 57 -0.67 -8.92 10.72
C LEU A 57 -1.09 -8.31 9.38
N ARG A 58 -0.58 -7.13 9.04
CA ARG A 58 -0.84 -6.45 7.76
C ARG A 58 -0.11 -7.12 6.57
N ARG A 59 1.03 -7.77 6.82
CA ARG A 59 1.72 -8.64 5.83
C ARG A 59 1.03 -10.00 5.65
N LEU A 60 0.36 -10.52 6.67
CA LEU A 60 -0.49 -11.71 6.56
C LEU A 60 -1.86 -11.38 5.95
N SER A 61 -2.37 -10.17 6.22
CA SER A 61 -3.64 -9.63 5.72
C SER A 61 -3.50 -8.82 4.43
N THR A 62 -2.40 -8.98 3.66
CA THR A 62 -2.44 -8.64 2.24
C THR A 62 -3.49 -9.54 1.61
N GLU A 63 -4.72 -9.02 1.51
CA GLU A 63 -5.80 -9.68 0.80
C GLU A 63 -5.27 -10.15 -0.55
N ARG A 64 -5.48 -11.43 -0.82
CA ARG A 64 -5.04 -12.03 -2.09
C ARG A 64 -5.74 -11.28 -3.21
N VAL A 65 -4.96 -10.88 -4.21
CA VAL A 65 -5.51 -10.35 -5.46
C VAL A 65 -6.42 -11.42 -6.05
N THR A 66 -7.65 -11.04 -6.36
CA THR A 66 -8.68 -11.92 -6.89
C THR A 66 -8.77 -11.78 -8.41
N LEU A 67 -9.49 -12.72 -9.04
CA LEU A 67 -9.79 -12.64 -10.46
C LEU A 67 -10.67 -11.43 -10.81
N GLU A 68 -11.55 -11.02 -9.88
CA GLU A 68 -12.39 -9.83 -10.03
C GLU A 68 -11.54 -8.54 -10.10
N ASP A 69 -10.50 -8.42 -9.25
CA ASP A 69 -9.56 -7.28 -9.32
C ASP A 69 -8.91 -7.20 -10.69
N MET A 70 -8.49 -8.35 -11.24
CA MET A 70 -7.84 -8.44 -12.55
C MET A 70 -8.78 -8.09 -13.71
N LEU A 71 -10.03 -8.52 -13.64
CA LEU A 71 -11.07 -8.15 -14.61
C LEU A 71 -11.32 -6.65 -14.60
N LEU A 72 -11.51 -6.09 -13.40
CA LEU A 72 -11.78 -4.66 -13.22
C LEU A 72 -10.59 -3.82 -13.69
N PHE A 73 -9.38 -4.19 -13.27
CA PHE A 73 -8.13 -3.56 -13.70
C PHE A 73 -7.98 -3.54 -15.21
N SER A 74 -8.18 -4.68 -15.88
CA SER A 74 -8.01 -4.78 -17.33
C SER A 74 -9.02 -3.90 -18.07
N ARG A 75 -10.27 -3.87 -17.61
CA ARG A 75 -11.32 -3.02 -18.18
C ARG A 75 -11.01 -1.54 -17.98
N GLN A 76 -10.63 -1.13 -16.78
CA GLN A 76 -10.36 0.28 -16.47
C GLN A 76 -9.08 0.77 -17.16
N MET A 77 -8.03 -0.05 -17.20
CA MET A 77 -6.82 0.23 -17.99
C MET A 77 -7.19 0.46 -19.46
N TYR A 78 -7.98 -0.43 -20.06
CA TYR A 78 -8.44 -0.26 -21.44
C TYR A 78 -9.18 1.07 -21.63
N THR A 79 -10.13 1.40 -20.74
CA THR A 79 -10.89 2.67 -20.82
C THR A 79 -9.97 3.89 -20.76
N LEU A 80 -9.02 3.90 -19.82
CA LEU A 80 -8.09 5.02 -19.64
C LEU A 80 -7.14 5.17 -20.83
N LEU A 81 -6.52 4.07 -21.28
CA LEU A 81 -5.62 4.09 -22.43
C LEU A 81 -6.34 4.47 -23.72
N LYS A 82 -7.57 3.95 -23.94
CA LYS A 82 -8.41 4.34 -25.08
C LYS A 82 -8.80 5.82 -25.06
N ALA A 83 -8.92 6.41 -23.88
CA ALA A 83 -9.15 7.85 -23.71
C ALA A 83 -7.87 8.68 -23.86
N GLY A 84 -6.72 8.07 -24.18
CA GLY A 84 -5.44 8.75 -24.35
C GLY A 84 -4.75 9.14 -23.03
N VAL A 85 -5.19 8.58 -21.89
CA VAL A 85 -4.56 8.85 -20.61
C VAL A 85 -3.19 8.16 -20.56
N PRO A 86 -2.09 8.89 -20.25
CA PRO A 86 -0.75 8.30 -20.17
C PRO A 86 -0.70 7.12 -19.19
N ILE A 87 0.02 6.05 -19.56
CA ILE A 87 -0.01 4.78 -18.81
C ILE A 87 0.36 4.90 -17.33
N LEU A 88 1.37 5.72 -17.01
CA LEU A 88 1.78 5.97 -15.62
C LEU A 88 0.68 6.66 -14.81
N LYS A 89 -0.06 7.58 -15.43
CA LYS A 89 -1.21 8.26 -14.82
C LYS A 89 -2.38 7.30 -14.64
N SER A 90 -2.61 6.43 -15.62
CA SER A 90 -3.64 5.37 -15.55
C SER A 90 -3.34 4.41 -14.40
N LEU A 91 -2.10 3.90 -14.28
CA LEU A 91 -1.67 3.05 -13.18
C LEU A 91 -1.80 3.74 -11.81
N ALA A 92 -1.47 5.03 -11.72
CA ALA A 92 -1.64 5.80 -10.50
C ALA A 92 -3.11 5.92 -10.07
N ALA A 93 -4.01 6.23 -11.00
CA ALA A 93 -5.44 6.32 -10.72
C ALA A 93 -6.02 4.96 -10.27
N LEU A 94 -5.59 3.87 -10.90
CA LEU A 94 -6.02 2.53 -10.50
C LEU A 94 -5.49 2.11 -9.14
N GLN A 95 -4.24 2.46 -8.83
CA GLN A 95 -3.65 2.24 -7.51
C GLN A 95 -4.46 2.96 -6.42
N GLU A 96 -4.87 4.20 -6.66
CA GLU A 96 -5.67 4.99 -5.70
C GLU A 96 -7.08 4.41 -5.53
N SER A 97 -7.68 3.88 -6.59
CA SER A 97 -9.01 3.24 -6.55
C SER A 97 -9.02 1.79 -6.03
N ALA A 98 -7.84 1.20 -5.79
CA ALA A 98 -7.74 -0.20 -5.40
C ALA A 98 -8.26 -0.42 -3.98
N THR A 99 -9.28 -1.28 -3.84
CA THR A 99 -9.86 -1.64 -2.54
C THR A 99 -8.93 -2.52 -1.72
N ARG A 100 -8.13 -3.36 -2.39
CA ARG A 100 -7.21 -4.30 -1.76
C ARG A 100 -5.81 -3.73 -1.66
N VAL A 101 -5.28 -3.68 -0.44
CA VAL A 101 -3.92 -3.19 -0.17
C VAL A 101 -2.85 -4.00 -0.93
N GLY A 102 -3.04 -5.31 -1.07
CA GLY A 102 -2.14 -6.16 -1.86
C GLY A 102 -2.10 -5.78 -3.34
N PHE A 103 -3.24 -5.40 -3.91
CA PHE A 103 -3.35 -4.96 -5.30
C PHE A 103 -2.73 -3.56 -5.50
N ALA A 104 -3.02 -2.62 -4.60
CA ALA A 104 -2.43 -1.28 -4.61
C ALA A 104 -0.89 -1.33 -4.54
N ASN A 105 -0.34 -2.15 -3.64
CA ASN A 105 1.12 -2.31 -3.51
C ASN A 105 1.74 -2.92 -4.77
N MET A 106 1.06 -3.88 -5.41
CA MET A 106 1.52 -4.45 -6.68
C MET A 106 1.54 -3.39 -7.79
N LEU A 107 0.47 -2.60 -7.93
CA LEU A 107 0.43 -1.51 -8.91
C LEU A 107 1.50 -0.45 -8.67
N GLN A 108 1.80 -0.16 -7.39
CA GLN A 108 2.90 0.74 -7.03
C GLN A 108 4.26 0.21 -7.51
N ASP A 109 4.56 -1.08 -7.30
CA ASP A 109 5.81 -1.69 -7.76
C ASP A 109 5.91 -1.72 -9.29
N VAL A 110 4.80 -2.04 -9.98
CA VAL A 110 4.72 -1.95 -11.44
C VAL A 110 4.99 -0.52 -11.90
N ARG A 111 4.33 0.49 -11.34
CA ARG A 111 4.51 1.90 -11.71
C ARG A 111 5.95 2.37 -11.50
N ALA A 112 6.52 2.11 -10.32
CA ALA A 112 7.92 2.47 -10.02
C ALA A 112 8.91 1.79 -10.98
N SER A 113 8.59 0.58 -11.43
CA SER A 113 9.37 -0.13 -12.44
C SER A 113 9.31 0.55 -13.81
N LEU A 114 8.13 1.02 -14.25
CA LEU A 114 8.01 1.80 -15.48
C LEU A 114 8.69 3.16 -15.37
N ASP A 115 8.55 3.85 -14.23
CA ASP A 115 9.25 5.13 -13.97
C ASP A 115 10.77 4.97 -14.09
N SER A 116 11.31 3.78 -13.75
CA SER A 116 12.73 3.44 -13.93
C SER A 116 13.12 3.06 -15.37
N GLY A 117 12.19 3.11 -16.32
CA GLY A 117 12.43 2.83 -17.73
C GLY A 117 12.30 1.35 -18.13
N ARG A 118 11.71 0.49 -17.30
CA ARG A 118 11.43 -0.90 -17.67
C ARG A 118 10.09 -1.03 -18.37
N ASP A 119 10.02 -1.96 -19.32
CA ASP A 119 8.78 -2.32 -20.01
C ASP A 119 7.68 -2.78 -19.02
N LEU A 120 6.42 -2.56 -19.38
CA LEU A 120 5.24 -3.00 -18.64
C LEU A 120 5.19 -4.52 -18.50
N SER A 121 5.38 -5.26 -19.58
CA SER A 121 5.37 -6.73 -19.53
C SER A 121 6.47 -7.29 -18.63
N SER A 122 7.65 -6.66 -18.63
CA SER A 122 8.77 -7.02 -17.75
C SER A 122 8.48 -6.66 -16.28
N SER A 123 7.80 -5.55 -16.05
CA SER A 123 7.37 -5.11 -14.72
C SER A 123 6.29 -6.04 -14.15
N MET A 124 5.27 -6.39 -14.94
CA MET A 124 4.21 -7.34 -14.57
C MET A 124 4.76 -8.75 -14.30
N ARG A 125 5.82 -9.18 -15.00
CA ARG A 125 6.45 -10.49 -14.80
C ARG A 125 7.00 -10.70 -13.38
N ARG A 126 7.28 -9.64 -12.63
CA ARG A 126 7.69 -9.71 -11.22
C ARG A 126 6.55 -10.15 -10.28
N HIS A 127 5.31 -10.19 -10.77
CA HIS A 127 4.13 -10.60 -10.01
C HIS A 127 3.41 -11.81 -10.64
N PRO A 128 4.07 -12.99 -10.75
CA PRO A 128 3.54 -14.15 -11.48
C PRO A 128 2.30 -14.80 -10.82
N LYS A 129 2.04 -14.50 -9.55
CA LYS A 129 0.82 -14.95 -8.85
C LYS A 129 -0.43 -14.17 -9.28
N VAL A 130 -0.24 -13.03 -9.94
CA VAL A 130 -1.31 -12.11 -10.38
C VAL A 130 -1.41 -12.11 -11.90
N PHE A 131 -0.29 -11.92 -12.59
CA PHE A 131 -0.23 -11.94 -14.05
C PHE A 131 0.28 -13.30 -14.53
N GLY A 132 -0.63 -14.09 -15.10
CA GLY A 132 -0.26 -15.36 -15.73
C GLY A 132 0.60 -15.17 -16.98
N PRO A 133 1.33 -16.21 -17.42
CA PRO A 133 2.22 -16.13 -18.59
C PRO A 133 1.53 -15.64 -19.86
N PHE A 134 0.31 -16.12 -20.11
CA PHE A 134 -0.50 -15.71 -21.27
C PHE A 134 -0.83 -14.20 -21.23
N TYR A 135 -1.21 -13.69 -20.06
CA TYR A 135 -1.52 -12.27 -19.87
C TYR A 135 -0.30 -11.40 -20.17
N ILE A 136 0.87 -11.78 -19.64
CA ILE A 136 2.14 -11.05 -19.86
C ILE A 136 2.51 -11.08 -21.35
N SER A 137 2.35 -12.21 -22.03
CA SER A 137 2.62 -12.32 -23.46
C SER A 137 1.73 -11.39 -24.29
N MET A 138 0.43 -11.30 -23.97
CA MET A 138 -0.48 -10.38 -24.64
C MET A 138 -0.08 -8.92 -24.44
N VAL A 139 0.29 -8.54 -23.22
CA VAL A 139 0.77 -7.18 -22.92
C VAL A 139 2.03 -6.87 -23.73
N ARG A 140 2.99 -7.81 -23.77
CA ARG A 140 4.23 -7.64 -24.54
C ARG A 140 3.96 -7.42 -26.03
N VAL A 141 3.00 -8.14 -26.61
CA VAL A 141 2.63 -7.93 -28.01
C VAL A 141 2.11 -6.51 -28.20
N GLY A 142 1.20 -6.04 -27.33
CA GLY A 142 0.69 -4.68 -27.38
C GLY A 142 1.78 -3.60 -27.23
N GLU A 143 2.75 -3.79 -26.35
CA GLU A 143 3.89 -2.86 -26.20
C GLU A 143 4.72 -2.74 -27.49
N LEU A 144 4.88 -3.84 -28.23
CA LEU A 144 5.67 -3.88 -29.45
C LEU A 144 4.93 -3.32 -30.67
N THR A 145 3.60 -3.42 -30.69
CA THR A 145 2.77 -2.97 -31.83
C THR A 145 2.31 -1.52 -31.71
N GLY A 146 2.31 -0.97 -30.50
CA GLY A 146 1.57 0.26 -30.17
C GLY A 146 0.08 0.00 -30.07
#